data_AF-A0AAV0CGZ1-F1
#
_entry.id   AF-A0AAV0CGZ1-F1
#
_cell.length_a   1.000
_cell.length_b   1.000
_cell.length_c   1.000
_cell.angle_alpha   90.00
_cell.angle_beta   90.00
_cell.angle_gamma   90.00
#
_symmetry.space_group_name_H-M   'P 1'
#
loop_
_entity.id
_entity.type
_entity.pdbx_description
1 polymer ?
#
loop_
_entity_poly.entity_id
_entity_poly.type
_entity_poly.pdbx_seq_one_letter_code
_entity_poly.pdbx_strand_id
1 'polypeptide(L)'
;MGGTIIVSLGDSKSGASVASSNAVLGDILSLLSSALYAVYITLIRKKLPDDDDEKSGRVSMAQFLGYLGLFNLLLFLPVFLILNIAKLELFTAITWKQLGLIAGKGLLDNVLSDYLWAKAILLTTTTVATAGLTIQVPLAAIVDSLTGNSPALTDYIGATAVMMGFAGINIPSNACSKIEESNIELEGGNSLPTQQDHATPL
;
A
#
# COMPACT_ATOMS: atom_id res chain seq x y z
N MET A 1 -8.16 5.03 0.89
CA MET A 1 -9.24 4.11 0.46
C MET A 1 -10.13 4.69 -0.64
N GLY A 2 -10.56 5.96 -0.60
CA GLY A 2 -11.35 6.54 -1.68
C GLY A 2 -10.66 6.49 -3.07
N GLY A 3 -9.38 6.85 -3.14
CA GLY A 3 -8.62 6.81 -4.40
C GLY A 3 -8.50 5.42 -5.03
N THR A 4 -8.31 4.37 -4.23
CA THR A 4 -8.19 2.98 -4.71
C THR A 4 -9.52 2.46 -5.28
N ILE A 5 -10.65 2.89 -4.73
CA ILE A 5 -11.99 2.56 -5.26
C ILE A 5 -12.19 3.20 -6.64
N ILE A 6 -11.78 4.46 -6.81
CA ILE A 6 -11.89 5.18 -8.09
C ILE A 6 -11.06 4.48 -9.18
N VAL A 7 -9.82 4.10 -8.87
CA VAL A 7 -8.97 3.33 -9.81
C VAL A 7 -9.64 2.00 -10.17
N SER A 8 -10.08 1.23 -9.17
CA SER A 8 -10.70 -0.08 -9.40
C SER A 8 -11.99 0.00 -10.24
N LEU A 9 -12.79 1.06 -10.07
CA LEU A 9 -13.96 1.32 -10.91
C LEU A 9 -13.60 1.76 -12.33
N GLY A 10 -12.45 2.44 -12.50
CA GLY A 10 -11.87 2.74 -13.82
C GLY A 10 -11.56 1.48 -14.60
N ASP A 11 -10.80 0.56 -13.97
CA ASP A 11 -10.43 -0.73 -14.57
C ASP A 11 -11.64 -1.62 -14.88
N SER A 12 -12.66 -1.61 -14.02
CA SER A 12 -13.87 -2.44 -14.18
C SER A 12 -14.70 -2.09 -15.42
N LYS A 13 -14.59 -0.87 -15.97
CA LYS A 13 -15.30 -0.49 -17.20
C LYS A 13 -14.67 -1.07 -18.47
N SER A 14 -13.44 -1.59 -18.39
CA SER A 14 -12.70 -2.15 -19.51
C SER A 14 -12.82 -3.69 -19.61
N GLY A 15 -13.29 -4.36 -18.54
CA GLY A 15 -13.44 -5.82 -18.48
C GLY A 15 -14.89 -6.26 -18.29
N ALA A 16 -15.38 -7.15 -19.16
CA ALA A 16 -16.73 -7.73 -19.05
C ALA A 16 -16.95 -8.40 -17.67
N SER A 17 -18.07 -8.08 -17.02
CA SER A 17 -18.44 -8.57 -15.69
C SER A 17 -18.71 -10.08 -15.70
N VAL A 18 -17.70 -10.89 -15.40
CA VAL A 18 -17.91 -12.29 -15.02
C VAL A 18 -18.44 -12.29 -13.59
N ALA A 19 -19.76 -12.44 -13.43
CA ALA A 19 -20.37 -12.57 -12.11
C ALA A 19 -19.84 -13.85 -11.44
N SER A 20 -18.98 -13.67 -10.43
CA SER A 20 -18.40 -14.76 -9.64
C SER A 20 -19.48 -15.38 -8.76
N SER A 21 -19.72 -16.70 -8.88
CA SER A 21 -20.76 -17.40 -8.12
C SER A 21 -20.48 -17.47 -6.61
N ASN A 22 -19.28 -17.09 -6.15
CA ASN A 22 -18.87 -17.15 -4.75
C ASN A 22 -18.27 -15.81 -4.26
N ALA A 23 -18.84 -14.68 -4.66
CA ALA A 23 -18.39 -13.35 -4.21
C ALA A 23 -18.29 -13.25 -2.68
N VAL A 24 -19.28 -13.77 -1.96
CA VAL A 24 -19.33 -13.75 -0.48
C VAL A 24 -18.14 -14.50 0.15
N LEU A 25 -17.74 -15.63 -0.43
CA LEU A 25 -16.58 -16.37 0.08
C LEU A 25 -15.29 -15.57 -0.14
N GLY A 26 -15.17 -14.88 -1.28
CA GLY A 26 -14.06 -13.98 -1.58
C GLY A 26 -13.97 -12.82 -0.60
N ASP A 27 -15.09 -12.20 -0.28
CA ASP A 27 -15.15 -11.09 0.70
C ASP A 27 -14.71 -11.55 2.09
N ILE A 28 -15.21 -12.69 2.56
CA ILE A 28 -14.81 -13.26 3.87
C ILE A 28 -13.31 -13.58 3.89
N LEU A 29 -12.79 -14.18 2.82
CA LEU A 29 -11.38 -14.54 2.71
C LEU A 29 -10.47 -13.29 2.66
N SER A 30 -10.93 -12.23 1.99
CA SER A 30 -10.25 -10.93 1.93
C SER A 30 -10.18 -10.25 3.29
N LEU A 31 -11.31 -10.23 4.03
CA LEU A 31 -11.35 -9.69 5.39
C LEU A 31 -10.45 -10.47 6.36
N LEU A 32 -10.47 -11.79 6.27
CA LEU A 32 -9.61 -12.65 7.09
C LEU A 32 -8.13 -12.41 6.77
N SER A 33 -7.77 -12.32 5.48
CA SER A 33 -6.41 -12.01 5.03
C SER A 33 -5.94 -10.64 5.55
N SER A 34 -6.80 -9.62 5.46
CA SER A 34 -6.49 -8.28 5.96
C SER A 34 -6.24 -8.27 7.47
N ALA A 35 -7.06 -8.98 8.25
CA ALA A 35 -6.89 -9.10 9.69
C ALA A 35 -5.58 -9.83 10.06
N LEU A 36 -5.29 -10.97 9.41
CA LEU A 36 -4.05 -11.71 9.63
C LEU A 36 -2.82 -10.90 9.24
N TYR A 37 -2.89 -10.14 8.14
CA TYR A 37 -1.81 -9.25 7.72
C TYR A 37 -1.57 -8.13 8.74
N ALA A 38 -2.63 -7.48 9.25
CA ALA A 38 -2.52 -6.47 10.31
C ALA A 38 -1.88 -7.01 11.60
N VAL A 39 -2.21 -8.25 11.97
CA VAL A 39 -1.57 -8.94 13.09
C VAL A 39 -0.10 -9.22 12.79
N TYR A 40 0.23 -9.74 11.61
CA TYR A 40 1.59 -10.04 11.17
C TYR A 40 2.51 -8.81 11.24
N ILE A 41 2.11 -7.69 10.63
CA ILE A 41 2.91 -6.45 10.60
C ILE A 41 3.09 -5.85 12.00
N THR A 42 2.07 -5.97 12.86
CA THR A 42 2.12 -5.51 14.25
C THR A 42 3.05 -6.39 15.08
N LEU A 43 3.02 -7.71 14.86
CA LEU A 43 3.91 -8.65 15.52
C LEU A 43 5.36 -8.43 15.10
N ILE A 44 5.65 -8.18 13.82
CA ILE A 44 7.00 -7.81 13.36
C ILE A 44 7.50 -6.60 14.15
N ARG A 45 6.72 -5.51 14.16
CA ARG A 45 7.10 -4.29 14.87
C ARG A 45 7.31 -4.50 16.37
N LYS A 46 6.52 -5.38 17.00
CA LYS A 46 6.59 -5.65 18.45
C LYS A 46 7.68 -6.66 18.84
N LYS A 47 8.00 -7.62 17.97
CA LYS A 47 8.90 -8.74 18.27
C LYS A 47 10.30 -8.58 17.69
N LEU A 48 10.48 -7.68 16.72
CA LEU A 48 11.77 -7.28 16.18
C LEU A 48 12.02 -5.79 16.47
N PRO A 49 12.19 -5.37 17.74
CA PRO A 49 12.61 -4.00 18.02
C PRO A 49 13.99 -3.72 17.41
N ASP A 50 14.12 -2.56 16.78
CA ASP A 50 15.39 -1.99 16.28
C ASP A 50 16.13 -1.42 17.50
N ASP A 51 16.56 -2.32 18.40
CA ASP A 51 17.41 -1.90 19.51
C ASP A 51 18.80 -1.64 18.92
N ASP A 52 19.17 -0.37 18.81
CA ASP A 52 20.51 0.18 18.55
C ASP A 52 21.54 -0.21 19.65
N ASP A 53 21.46 -1.42 20.16
CA ASP A 53 22.47 -2.02 21.03
C ASP A 53 23.27 -3.02 20.20
N GLU A 54 24.33 -2.51 19.58
CA GLU A 54 25.47 -3.23 18.99
C GLU A 54 26.08 -4.31 19.94
N LYS A 55 25.59 -4.42 21.17
CA LYS A 55 26.04 -5.36 22.22
C LYS A 55 25.04 -6.45 22.59
N SER A 56 23.82 -6.45 22.05
CA SER A 56 22.80 -7.45 22.40
C SER A 56 22.55 -8.39 21.25
N GLY A 57 23.24 -9.54 21.24
CA GLY A 57 23.03 -10.63 20.27
C GLY A 57 21.59 -11.14 20.25
N ARG A 58 20.73 -10.51 19.43
CA ARG A 58 19.30 -10.78 19.29
C ARG A 58 18.93 -10.77 17.80
N VAL A 59 18.05 -11.70 17.44
CA VAL A 59 17.72 -12.17 16.08
C VAL A 59 17.77 -11.06 15.01
N SER A 60 18.73 -11.17 14.09
CA SER A 60 18.87 -10.25 12.98
C SER A 60 17.64 -10.32 12.08
N MET A 61 17.14 -9.17 11.59
CA MET A 61 16.08 -9.09 10.58
C MET A 61 16.36 -10.02 9.37
N ALA A 62 17.65 -10.21 9.04
CA ALA A 62 18.09 -11.15 8.00
C ALA A 62 17.85 -12.62 8.38
N GLN A 63 17.98 -13.00 9.65
CA GLN A 63 17.66 -14.36 10.12
C GLN A 63 16.15 -14.61 10.09
N PHE A 64 15.32 -13.63 10.46
CA PHE A 64 13.86 -13.74 10.34
C PHE A 64 13.43 -13.97 8.89
N LEU A 65 13.97 -13.18 7.95
CA LEU A 65 13.72 -13.37 6.51
C LEU A 65 14.29 -14.69 5.99
N GLY A 66 15.45 -15.12 6.49
CA GLY A 66 16.04 -16.42 6.15
C GLY A 66 15.13 -17.58 6.54
N TYR A 67 14.56 -17.56 7.75
CA TYR A 67 13.56 -18.54 8.17
C TYR A 67 12.26 -18.41 7.36
N LEU A 68 11.78 -17.18 7.10
CA LEU A 68 10.59 -16.96 6.28
C LEU A 68 10.75 -17.55 4.88
N GLY A 69 11.91 -17.33 4.24
CA GLY A 69 12.26 -17.92 2.95
C GLY A 69 12.41 -19.43 3.00
N LEU A 70 12.99 -19.98 4.07
CA LEU A 70 13.11 -21.43 4.26
C LEU A 70 11.75 -22.11 4.43
N PHE A 71 10.86 -21.53 5.25
CA PHE A 71 9.49 -22.05 5.41
C PHE A 71 8.69 -21.89 4.12
N ASN A 72 8.85 -20.78 3.40
CA ASN A 72 8.22 -20.59 2.09
C ASN A 72 8.70 -21.68 1.12
N LEU A 73 10.02 -21.92 1.03
CA LEU A 73 10.57 -23.00 0.23
C LEU A 73 9.99 -24.36 0.64
N LEU A 74 9.97 -24.68 1.94
CA LEU A 74 9.49 -25.97 2.44
C LEU A 74 7.99 -26.20 2.20
N LEU A 75 7.17 -25.16 2.30
CA LEU A 75 5.73 -25.23 2.06
C LEU A 75 5.38 -25.26 0.57
N PHE A 76 6.12 -24.52 -0.27
CA PHE A 76 5.91 -24.52 -1.72
C PHE A 76 6.56 -25.72 -2.41
N LEU A 77 7.59 -26.35 -1.83
CA LEU A 77 8.24 -27.54 -2.37
C LEU A 77 7.28 -28.72 -2.63
N PRO A 78 6.38 -29.14 -1.70
CA PRO A 78 5.43 -30.21 -1.98
C PRO A 78 4.40 -29.81 -3.03
N VAL A 79 3.93 -28.55 -3.02
CA VAL A 79 3.02 -28.03 -4.05
C VAL A 79 3.68 -28.11 -5.43
N PHE A 80 4.94 -27.68 -5.52
CA PHE A 80 5.76 -27.78 -6.71
C PHE A 80 5.94 -29.24 -7.17
N LEU A 81 6.23 -30.16 -6.25
CA LEU A 81 6.41 -31.57 -6.57
C LEU A 81 5.12 -32.21 -7.10
N ILE A 82 3.98 -31.89 -6.50
CA ILE A 82 2.66 -32.35 -6.96
C ILE A 82 2.38 -31.82 -8.37
N LEU A 83 2.65 -30.54 -8.62
CA LEU A 83 2.45 -29.90 -9.93
C LEU A 83 3.35 -30.51 -11.00
N ASN A 84 4.59 -30.85 -10.64
CA ASN A 84 5.55 -31.51 -11.53
C ASN A 84 5.13 -32.95 -11.87
N ILE A 85 4.63 -33.71 -10.89
CA ILE A 85 4.10 -35.07 -11.12
C ILE A 85 2.83 -35.02 -11.97
N ALA A 86 1.99 -34.00 -11.79
CA ALA A 86 0.77 -33.78 -12.57
C ALA A 86 1.05 -33.43 -14.04
N LYS A 87 2.32 -33.28 -14.47
CA LYS A 87 2.74 -32.93 -15.84
C LYS A 87 1.98 -31.73 -16.42
N LEU A 88 1.64 -30.76 -15.58
CA LEU A 88 1.23 -29.45 -16.07
C LEU A 88 2.44 -28.87 -16.81
N GLU A 89 2.27 -28.53 -18.09
CA GLU A 89 3.29 -28.26 -19.13
C GLU A 89 4.28 -27.11 -18.83
N LEU A 90 4.37 -26.63 -17.59
CA LEU A 90 4.96 -25.36 -17.21
C LEU A 90 6.50 -25.33 -17.24
N PHE A 91 7.17 -26.49 -17.25
CA PHE A 91 8.61 -26.57 -16.94
C PHE A 91 9.51 -27.10 -18.05
N THR A 92 8.99 -27.53 -19.20
CA THR A 92 9.81 -28.16 -20.24
C THR A 92 10.72 -27.18 -20.99
N ALA A 93 10.58 -25.86 -20.81
CA ALA A 93 11.35 -24.88 -21.58
C ALA A 93 11.79 -23.62 -20.80
N ILE A 94 12.17 -23.73 -19.52
CA ILE A 94 12.84 -22.60 -18.83
C ILE A 94 14.25 -22.45 -19.40
N THR A 95 14.46 -21.38 -20.17
CA THR A 95 15.78 -20.99 -20.68
C THR A 95 16.63 -20.41 -19.54
N TRP A 96 17.96 -20.54 -19.60
CA TRP A 96 18.90 -19.93 -18.65
C TRP A 96 18.65 -18.44 -18.38
N LYS A 97 18.22 -17.68 -19.40
CA LYS A 97 17.82 -16.27 -19.25
C LYS A 97 16.58 -16.08 -18.39
N GLN A 98 15.57 -16.93 -18.57
CA GLN A 98 14.33 -16.89 -17.78
C GLN A 98 14.62 -17.29 -16.34
N LEU A 99 15.45 -18.31 -16.12
CA LEU A 99 15.90 -18.68 -14.77
C LEU A 99 16.62 -17.50 -14.08
N GLY A 100 17.52 -16.81 -14.80
CA GLY A 100 18.19 -15.61 -14.28
C GLY A 100 17.23 -14.45 -13.98
N LEU A 101 16.22 -14.23 -14.83
CA LEU A 101 15.19 -13.21 -14.59
C LEU A 101 14.29 -13.57 -13.40
N ILE A 102 13.91 -14.84 -13.25
CA ILE A 102 13.11 -15.32 -12.12
C ILE A 102 13.92 -15.18 -10.83
N ALA A 103 15.19 -15.61 -10.83
CA ALA A 103 16.07 -15.47 -9.68
C ALA A 103 16.31 -13.98 -9.32
N GLY A 104 16.56 -13.13 -10.33
CA GLY A 104 16.77 -11.70 -10.15
C GLY A 104 15.53 -10.98 -9.62
N LYS A 105 14.36 -11.23 -10.21
CA LYS A 105 13.08 -10.71 -9.68
C LYS A 105 12.82 -11.26 -8.28
N GLY A 106 12.96 -12.55 -8.05
CA GLY A 106 12.77 -13.13 -6.71
C GLY A 106 13.68 -12.49 -5.66
N LEU A 107 14.93 -12.21 -5.99
CA LEU A 107 15.85 -11.59 -5.03
C LEU A 107 15.56 -10.11 -4.79
N LEU A 108 15.33 -9.32 -5.84
CA LEU A 108 15.14 -7.87 -5.74
C LEU A 108 13.71 -7.48 -5.33
N ASP A 109 12.71 -8.11 -5.95
CA ASP A 109 11.30 -7.78 -5.81
C ASP A 109 10.69 -8.38 -4.54
N ASN A 110 11.15 -9.56 -4.13
CA ASN A 110 10.65 -10.24 -2.93
C ASN A 110 11.59 -9.99 -1.75
N VAL A 111 12.79 -10.59 -1.75
CA VAL A 111 13.65 -10.60 -0.55
C VAL A 111 14.11 -9.19 -0.14
N LEU A 112 14.66 -8.41 -1.09
CA LEU A 112 15.14 -7.06 -0.79
C LEU A 112 14.00 -6.10 -0.47
N SER A 113 12.88 -6.18 -1.21
CA SER A 113 11.69 -5.38 -0.98
C SER A 113 11.09 -5.63 0.41
N ASP A 114 10.92 -6.89 0.80
CA ASP A 114 10.39 -7.26 2.12
C ASP A 114 11.31 -6.81 3.26
N TYR A 115 12.63 -6.89 3.05
CA TYR A 115 13.61 -6.36 4.01
C TYR A 115 13.48 -4.85 4.21
N LEU A 116 13.46 -4.09 3.11
CA LEU A 116 13.33 -2.63 3.15
C LEU A 116 11.98 -2.21 3.72
N TRP A 117 10.91 -2.91 3.36
CA TRP A 117 9.57 -2.68 3.88
C TRP A 117 9.50 -2.92 5.39
N ALA A 118 10.05 -4.03 5.88
CA ALA A 118 10.08 -4.30 7.31
C ALA A 118 10.95 -3.30 8.06
N LYS A 119 12.10 -2.89 7.52
CA LYS A 119 12.89 -1.79 8.08
C LYS A 119 12.12 -0.47 8.11
N ALA A 120 11.35 -0.16 7.06
CA ALA A 120 10.51 1.04 7.05
C ALA A 120 9.44 0.99 8.14
N ILE A 121 8.85 -0.18 8.42
CA ILE A 121 7.89 -0.36 9.53
C ILE A 121 8.54 -0.09 10.89
N LEU A 122 9.78 -0.54 11.09
CA LEU A 122 10.51 -0.34 12.34
C LEU A 122 10.94 1.13 12.53
N LEU A 123 11.48 1.75 11.48
CA LEU A 123 12.01 3.12 11.52
C LEU A 123 10.93 4.21 11.54
N THR A 124 9.73 3.91 11.06
CA THR A 124 8.62 4.88 11.01
C THR A 124 7.45 4.40 11.87
N THR A 125 6.34 4.07 11.23
CA THR A 125 5.21 3.37 11.85
C THR A 125 4.63 2.42 10.83
N THR A 126 3.96 1.38 11.32
CA THR A 126 3.20 0.45 10.48
C THR A 126 2.24 1.18 9.53
N THR A 127 1.62 2.26 9.98
CA THR A 127 0.66 3.04 9.19
C THR A 127 1.33 3.85 8.08
N VAL A 128 2.43 4.54 8.37
CA VAL A 128 3.17 5.33 7.36
C VAL A 128 3.82 4.41 6.32
N ALA A 129 4.41 3.29 6.76
CA ALA A 129 5.03 2.32 5.84
C ALA A 129 4.00 1.68 4.90
N THR A 130 2.83 1.27 5.41
CA THR A 130 1.76 0.70 4.57
C THR A 130 1.11 1.74 3.66
N ALA A 131 0.94 2.98 4.12
CA ALA A 131 0.52 4.08 3.26
C ALA A 131 1.55 4.35 2.15
N GLY A 132 2.85 4.21 2.43
CA GLY A 132 3.93 4.34 1.44
C GLY A 132 3.82 3.35 0.28
N LEU A 133 3.35 2.12 0.54
CA LEU A 133 3.09 1.14 -0.53
C LEU A 133 2.05 1.63 -1.54
N THR A 134 1.12 2.51 -1.12
CA THR A 134 0.08 3.02 -2.04
C THR A 134 0.65 3.95 -3.12
N ILE A 135 1.86 4.49 -2.95
CA ILE A 135 2.59 5.26 -3.98
C ILE A 135 2.89 4.41 -5.23
N GLN A 136 2.88 3.08 -5.11
CA GLN A 136 3.05 2.19 -6.25
C GLN A 136 1.96 2.41 -7.32
N VAL A 137 0.74 2.76 -6.93
CA VAL A 137 -0.38 3.01 -7.87
C VAL A 137 -0.11 4.22 -8.79
N PRO A 138 0.15 5.44 -8.28
CA PRO A 138 0.50 6.58 -9.13
C PRO A 138 1.79 6.34 -9.92
N LEU A 139 2.79 5.66 -9.33
CA LEU A 139 4.03 5.37 -10.03
C LEU A 139 3.81 4.42 -11.22
N ALA A 140 2.96 3.40 -11.05
CA ALA A 140 2.58 2.49 -12.13
C ALA A 140 1.89 3.26 -13.27
N ALA A 141 0.93 4.14 -12.96
CA ALA A 141 0.27 4.96 -13.97
C ALA A 141 1.25 5.86 -14.76
N ILE A 142 2.27 6.41 -14.10
CA ILE A 142 3.32 7.20 -14.76
C ILE A 142 4.15 6.30 -15.69
N VAL A 143 4.58 5.13 -15.23
CA VAL A 143 5.38 4.19 -16.02
C VAL A 143 4.60 3.70 -17.25
N ASP A 144 3.31 3.37 -17.09
CA ASP A 144 2.44 2.96 -18.19
C ASP A 144 2.30 4.08 -19.23
N SER A 145 2.12 5.33 -18.76
CA SER A 145 2.09 6.53 -19.61
C SER A 145 3.37 6.73 -20.41
N LEU A 146 4.54 6.50 -19.79
CA LEU A 146 5.85 6.61 -20.45
C LEU A 146 6.10 5.47 -21.44
N THR A 147 5.50 4.30 -21.20
CA THR A 147 5.63 3.12 -22.07
C THR A 147 4.70 3.20 -23.30
N GLY A 148 3.90 4.26 -23.41
CA GLY A 148 3.05 4.53 -24.58
C GLY A 148 1.63 3.99 -24.48
N ASN A 149 1.26 3.38 -23.34
CA ASN A 149 -0.13 3.16 -23.00
C ASN A 149 -0.70 4.46 -22.45
N SER A 150 -1.95 4.81 -22.77
CA SER A 150 -2.61 5.96 -22.14
C SER A 150 -3.55 5.46 -21.05
N PRO A 151 -3.20 5.58 -19.76
CA PRO A 151 -4.11 5.28 -18.66
C PRO A 151 -5.39 6.13 -18.78
N ALA A 152 -6.51 5.63 -18.26
CA ALA A 152 -7.75 6.37 -18.29
C ALA A 152 -7.66 7.61 -17.36
N LEU A 153 -8.42 8.67 -17.68
CA LEU A 153 -8.46 9.88 -16.83
C LEU A 153 -8.89 9.56 -15.39
N THR A 154 -9.68 8.51 -15.19
CA THR A 154 -10.09 8.01 -13.87
C THR A 154 -8.92 7.52 -13.04
N ASP A 155 -7.90 6.96 -13.67
CA ASP A 155 -6.74 6.35 -13.01
C ASP A 155 -5.84 7.46 -12.48
N TYR A 156 -5.69 8.55 -13.25
CA TYR A 156 -5.01 9.76 -12.79
C TYR A 156 -5.73 10.44 -11.62
N ILE A 157 -7.07 10.51 -11.64
CA ILE A 157 -7.86 11.05 -10.52
C ILE A 157 -7.67 10.19 -9.27
N GLY A 158 -7.77 8.87 -9.41
CA GLY A 158 -7.54 7.94 -8.30
C GLY A 158 -6.11 8.01 -7.76
N ALA A 159 -5.11 8.06 -8.63
CA ALA A 159 -3.70 8.25 -8.30
C ALA A 159 -3.47 9.55 -7.51
N THR A 160 -4.06 10.66 -7.95
CA THR A 160 -3.97 11.96 -7.25
C THR A 160 -4.62 11.89 -5.87
N ALA A 161 -5.78 11.24 -5.75
CA ALA A 161 -6.44 11.04 -4.46
C ALA A 161 -5.62 10.17 -3.49
N VAL A 162 -4.91 9.15 -4.00
CA VAL A 162 -3.97 8.33 -3.20
C VAL A 162 -2.79 9.18 -2.72
N MET A 163 -2.21 10.01 -3.59
CA MET A 163 -1.11 10.91 -3.23
C MET A 163 -1.53 11.94 -2.18
N MET A 164 -2.74 12.51 -2.28
CA MET A 164 -3.27 13.41 -1.24
C MET A 164 -3.44 12.70 0.11
N GLY A 165 -3.93 11.46 0.11
CA GLY A 165 -4.04 10.66 1.33
C GLY A 165 -2.69 10.35 1.96
N PHE A 166 -1.68 10.03 1.15
CA PHE A 166 -0.31 9.82 1.61
C PHE A 166 0.34 11.10 2.14
N ALA A 167 0.12 12.25 1.49
CA ALA A 167 0.59 13.53 2.02
C ALA A 167 -0.08 13.84 3.37
N GLY A 168 -1.39 13.63 3.48
CA GLY A 168 -2.16 13.86 4.71
C GLY A 168 -1.66 13.07 5.92
N ILE A 169 -1.24 11.82 5.74
CA ILE A 169 -0.71 11.00 6.85
C ILE A 169 0.71 11.40 7.29
N ASN A 170 1.46 12.07 6.41
CA ASN A 170 2.81 12.56 6.70
C ASN A 170 2.84 13.99 7.24
N ILE A 171 1.73 14.73 7.16
CA ILE A 171 1.65 16.09 7.70
C ILE A 171 1.47 16.02 9.22
N PRO A 172 2.34 16.65 10.02
CA PRO A 172 2.18 16.69 11.47
C PRO A 172 0.90 17.46 11.84
N SER A 173 0.21 17.00 12.88
CA SER A 173 -1.10 17.49 13.35
C SER A 173 -1.19 19.00 13.53
N ASN A 174 -0.04 19.64 13.76
CA ASN A 174 0.19 21.06 13.97
C ASN A 174 -0.15 21.94 12.75
N ALA A 175 -0.12 21.36 11.54
CA ALA A 175 -0.50 22.06 10.31
C ALA A 175 -2.00 21.96 10.02
N CYS A 176 -2.64 20.86 10.46
CA CYS A 176 -4.09 20.67 10.30
C CYS A 176 -4.87 21.62 11.23
N SER A 177 -4.41 21.80 12.47
CA SER A 177 -4.99 22.78 13.40
C SER A 177 -4.91 24.22 12.87
N LYS A 178 -3.83 24.56 12.17
CA LYS A 178 -3.65 25.90 11.57
C LYS A 178 -4.60 26.15 10.39
N ILE A 179 -4.94 25.12 9.62
CA ILE A 179 -5.91 25.21 8.52
C ILE A 179 -7.33 25.37 9.09
N GLU A 180 -7.67 24.65 10.16
CA GLU A 180 -8.96 24.78 10.84
C GLU A 180 -9.13 26.17 11.48
N GLU A 181 -8.11 26.69 12.19
CA GLU A 181 -8.13 28.06 12.73
C GLU A 181 -8.27 29.12 11.62
N SER A 182 -7.58 28.95 10.48
CA SER A 182 -7.68 29.90 9.36
C SER A 182 -9.04 29.89 8.65
N ASN A 183 -9.72 28.74 8.59
CA ASN A 183 -11.07 28.64 8.01
C ASN A 183 -12.14 29.24 8.95
N ILE A 184 -11.97 29.07 10.26
CA ILE A 184 -12.87 29.66 11.27
C ILE A 184 -12.74 31.20 11.28
N GLU A 185 -11.52 31.74 11.12
CA GLU A 185 -11.29 33.19 11.08
C GLU A 185 -11.86 33.85 9.81
N LEU A 186 -11.85 33.14 8.67
CA LEU A 186 -12.45 33.61 7.41
C LEU A 186 -13.99 33.56 7.42
N GLU A 187 -14.60 32.57 8.09
CA GLU A 187 -16.06 32.44 8.18
C GLU A 187 -16.68 33.41 9.20
N GLY A 188 -15.94 33.77 10.27
CA GLY A 188 -16.34 34.81 11.22
C GLY A 188 -16.31 36.24 10.68
N GLY A 189 -15.57 36.50 9.59
CA GLY A 189 -15.34 37.83 9.04
C GLY A 189 -16.41 38.35 8.07
N ASN A 190 -17.38 37.54 7.63
CA ASN A 190 -18.30 37.91 6.54
C ASN A 190 -19.75 38.18 6.97
N SER A 191 -20.02 38.47 8.25
CA SER A 191 -21.36 38.80 8.75
C SER A 191 -21.46 40.20 9.35
N LEU A 192 -21.22 41.24 8.54
CA LEU A 192 -21.81 42.56 8.75
C LEU A 192 -21.84 43.34 7.42
N PRO A 193 -23.05 43.65 6.94
CA PRO A 193 -23.32 45.06 6.70
C PRO A 193 -24.71 45.43 7.21
N THR A 194 -24.79 46.39 8.12
CA THR A 194 -25.97 47.25 8.22
C THR A 194 -25.50 48.65 8.50
N GLN A 195 -25.25 49.36 7.41
CA GLN A 195 -25.46 50.79 7.32
C GLN A 195 -26.93 51.08 7.66
N GLN A 196 -27.22 52.03 8.55
CA GLN A 196 -27.96 53.27 8.23
C GLN A 196 -28.53 53.98 9.47
N ASP A 197 -28.03 55.21 9.64
CA ASP A 197 -28.56 56.43 10.26
C ASP A 197 -29.87 56.49 11.06
N HIS A 198 -29.78 57.37 12.07
CA HIS A 198 -30.70 58.46 12.44
C HIS A 198 -31.54 58.39 13.74
N ALA A 199 -31.31 59.45 14.53
CA ALA A 199 -32.24 60.22 15.36
C ALA A 199 -32.38 59.89 16.87
N THR A 200 -31.64 60.66 17.69
CA THR A 200 -32.16 61.36 18.89
C THR A 200 -33.20 62.43 18.48
N PRO A 201 -33.98 63.08 19.39
CA PRO A 201 -33.89 63.11 20.87
C PRO A 201 -35.23 62.97 21.64
N LEU A 202 -35.16 62.56 22.91
CA LEU A 202 -35.55 63.37 24.10
C LEU A 202 -35.18 62.63 25.38
#